data_AF-A0A6C1C273-F1
#
_entry.id   AF-A0A6C1C273-F1
#
_cell.length_a   1.000
_cell.length_b   1.000
_cell.length_c   1.000
_cell.angle_alpha   90.00
_cell.angle_beta   90.00
_cell.angle_gamma   90.00
#
_symmetry.space_group_name_H-M   'P 1'
#
loop_
_entity.id
_entity.type
_entity.pdbx_description
1 polymer ?
#
loop_
_entity_poly.entity_id
_entity_poly.type
_entity_poly.pdbx_seq_one_letter_code
_entity_poly.pdbx_strand_id
1 'polypeptide(L)'
;MAGYFEPADGGGAAIALDEVEISILRSLAVQLLELIGPGTEPAAGGSHPETPPGEGAVGSTDDELAGIEAVSWPPFSDGPSEPPSDPVLARFFPDAYGPGPAARPDEGAEPGSDEEARRKRDRAASAEFRRYTENDLRARKREDGLAVVRALDSLTPGERGAVLTLRPEECKQWLGALNDLRLAIGTRLEVTEDDDELYSLPDSDARKPLVMAYLWLGGLQETLVETMTP
;
A
#
# COMPACT_ATOMS: atom_id res chain seq x y z
N MET A 1 24.18 16.65 1.67
CA MET A 1 23.15 17.55 1.10
C MET A 1 22.23 16.61 0.37
N ALA A 2 20.94 16.58 0.72
CA ALA A 2 20.04 15.56 0.16
C ALA A 2 20.00 15.68 -1.37
N GLY A 3 20.03 14.53 -2.06
CA GLY A 3 19.85 14.50 -3.50
C GLY A 3 18.46 15.01 -3.90
N TYR A 4 18.38 15.68 -5.04
CA TYR A 4 17.11 16.05 -5.68
C TYR A 4 17.01 15.34 -7.03
N PHE A 5 15.79 15.04 -7.47
CA PHE A 5 15.58 14.53 -8.82
C PHE A 5 15.80 15.64 -9.85
N GLU A 6 16.57 15.33 -10.88
CA GLU A 6 16.83 16.18 -12.04
C GLU A 6 16.32 15.48 -13.32
N PRO A 7 15.89 16.22 -14.35
CA PRO A 7 15.47 15.62 -15.61
C PRO A 7 16.59 14.81 -16.26
N ALA A 8 16.26 13.62 -16.74
CA ALA A 8 17.15 12.76 -17.50
C ALA A 8 16.66 12.57 -18.94
N ASP A 9 17.54 12.06 -19.81
CA ASP A 9 17.22 11.82 -21.21
C ASP A 9 15.98 10.95 -21.39
N GLY A 10 15.18 11.25 -22.42
CA GLY A 10 13.98 10.48 -22.75
C GLY A 10 12.78 10.69 -21.81
N GLY A 11 12.77 11.78 -21.03
CA GLY A 11 11.67 12.10 -20.09
C GLY A 11 11.74 11.32 -18.77
N GLY A 12 12.92 10.79 -18.45
CA GLY A 12 13.21 10.14 -17.17
C GLY A 12 13.67 11.14 -16.10
N ALA A 13 14.11 10.60 -14.97
CA ALA A 13 14.67 11.39 -13.87
C ALA A 13 15.96 10.75 -13.34
N ALA A 14 16.86 11.55 -12.78
CA ALA A 14 18.07 11.08 -12.13
C ALA A 14 18.27 11.73 -10.77
N ILE A 15 18.85 11.01 -9.82
CA ILE A 15 19.15 11.52 -8.47
C ILE A 15 20.48 10.94 -7.99
N ALA A 16 21.32 11.78 -7.38
CA ALA A 16 22.49 11.32 -6.66
C ALA A 16 22.10 10.97 -5.21
N LEU A 17 22.43 9.76 -4.77
CA LEU A 17 22.13 9.27 -3.42
C LEU A 17 23.41 8.78 -2.75
N ASP A 18 23.60 9.13 -1.48
CA ASP A 18 24.65 8.55 -0.65
C ASP A 18 24.26 7.17 -0.08
N GLU A 19 25.21 6.47 0.55
CA GLU A 19 24.98 5.13 1.10
C GLU A 19 23.91 5.11 2.21
N VAL A 20 23.81 6.18 2.99
CA VAL A 20 22.84 6.30 4.08
C VAL A 20 21.44 6.49 3.50
N GLU A 21 21.29 7.37 2.52
CA GLU A 21 20.04 7.61 1.81
C GLU A 21 19.52 6.33 1.13
N ILE A 22 20.40 5.59 0.45
CA ILE A 22 20.08 4.30 -0.18
C ILE A 22 19.60 3.30 0.88
N SER A 23 20.33 3.18 2.00
CA SER A 23 19.97 2.26 3.09
C SER A 23 18.62 2.62 3.72
N ILE A 24 18.35 3.91 3.94
CA ILE A 24 17.09 4.39 4.52
C ILE A 24 15.93 4.08 3.56
N LEU A 25 16.01 4.48 2.29
CA LEU A 25 14.93 4.23 1.31
C LEU A 25 14.65 2.74 1.16
N ARG A 26 15.72 1.93 1.05
CA ARG A 26 15.60 0.48 0.94
C ARG A 26 14.91 -0.11 2.17
N SER A 27 15.33 0.29 3.37
CA SER A 27 14.74 -0.19 4.62
C SER A 27 13.27 0.18 4.74
N LEU A 28 12.92 1.42 4.43
CA LEU A 28 11.54 1.90 4.43
C LEU A 28 10.67 1.15 3.40
N ALA A 29 11.18 0.95 2.18
CA ALA A 29 10.47 0.20 1.14
C ALA A 29 10.25 -1.27 1.53
N VAL A 30 11.24 -1.92 2.16
CA VAL A 30 11.08 -3.30 2.67
C VAL A 30 10.05 -3.36 3.79
N GLN A 31 10.10 -2.45 4.77
CA GLN A 31 9.10 -2.38 5.84
C GLN A 31 7.68 -2.16 5.29
N LEU A 32 7.54 -1.34 4.25
CA LEU A 32 6.27 -1.13 3.56
C LEU A 32 5.79 -2.43 2.89
N LEU A 33 6.67 -3.16 2.19
CA LEU A 33 6.33 -4.43 1.55
C LEU A 33 5.95 -5.53 2.55
N GLU A 34 6.60 -5.55 3.72
CA GLU A 34 6.26 -6.44 4.83
C GLU A 34 4.88 -6.11 5.40
N LEU A 35 4.61 -4.82 5.65
CA LEU A 35 3.32 -4.34 6.13
C LEU A 35 2.18 -4.68 5.16
N ILE A 36 2.41 -4.47 3.86
CA ILE A 36 1.42 -4.81 2.84
C ILE A 36 1.22 -6.33 2.74
N GLY A 37 2.25 -7.14 2.99
CA GLY A 37 2.14 -8.60 2.93
C GLY A 37 1.66 -9.15 1.57
N PRO A 38 1.56 -10.48 1.41
CA PRO A 38 1.15 -11.12 0.15
C PRO A 38 -0.37 -11.09 -0.13
N GLY A 39 -1.20 -10.49 0.73
CA GLY A 39 -2.65 -10.39 0.52
C GLY A 39 -3.45 -11.67 0.81
N THR A 40 -2.82 -12.69 1.40
CA THR A 40 -3.44 -13.99 1.68
C THR A 40 -3.75 -14.22 3.16
N GLU A 41 -3.53 -13.24 4.05
CA GLU A 41 -3.92 -13.41 5.44
C GLU A 41 -5.44 -13.22 5.56
N PRO A 42 -6.19 -14.28 5.95
CA PRO A 42 -7.60 -14.09 6.28
C PRO A 42 -7.67 -13.12 7.45
N ALA A 43 -8.61 -12.17 7.38
CA ALA A 43 -9.01 -11.38 8.54
C ALA A 43 -9.22 -12.35 9.71
N ALA A 44 -8.55 -12.11 10.84
CA ALA A 44 -8.62 -12.97 12.01
C ALA A 44 -10.09 -13.14 12.42
N GLY A 45 -10.71 -14.26 12.06
CA GLY A 45 -12.14 -14.50 12.30
C GLY A 45 -12.86 -15.45 11.32
N GLY A 46 -12.27 -15.84 10.19
CA GLY A 46 -12.88 -16.80 9.26
C GLY A 46 -12.69 -18.26 9.70
N SER A 47 -13.67 -18.86 10.37
CA SER A 47 -13.71 -20.31 10.59
C SER A 47 -13.82 -21.06 9.26
N HIS A 48 -12.75 -21.76 8.85
CA HIS A 48 -12.82 -22.74 7.76
C HIS A 48 -13.81 -23.86 8.15
N PRO A 49 -14.77 -24.23 7.29
CA PRO A 49 -15.47 -25.50 7.44
C PRO A 49 -14.48 -26.63 7.11
N GLU A 50 -14.26 -27.55 8.05
CA GLU A 50 -13.49 -28.77 7.81
C GLU A 50 -14.21 -29.64 6.76
N THR A 51 -13.54 -29.90 5.64
CA THR A 51 -13.97 -30.92 4.67
C THR A 51 -13.60 -32.31 5.20
N PRO A 52 -14.53 -33.27 5.34
CA PRO A 52 -14.18 -34.62 5.75
C PRO A 52 -13.53 -35.42 4.60
N PRO A 53 -12.68 -36.43 4.90
CA PRO A 53 -11.96 -37.19 3.88
C PRO A 53 -12.88 -38.23 3.20
N GLY A 54 -12.71 -38.40 1.89
CA GLY A 54 -13.64 -39.10 1.01
C GLY A 54 -13.47 -40.62 0.87
N GLU A 55 -14.33 -41.19 0.01
CA GLU A 55 -14.25 -42.57 -0.46
C GLU A 55 -14.67 -42.67 -1.94
N GLY A 56 -13.83 -43.34 -2.74
CA GLY A 56 -14.24 -44.30 -3.78
C GLY A 56 -14.68 -43.79 -5.16
N ALA A 57 -13.76 -43.81 -6.13
CA ALA A 57 -14.03 -43.59 -7.55
C ALA A 57 -14.75 -44.77 -8.23
N VAL A 58 -15.71 -44.48 -9.13
CA VAL A 58 -16.00 -45.27 -10.34
C VAL A 58 -16.48 -44.32 -11.44
N GLY A 59 -15.71 -44.22 -12.53
CA GLY A 59 -15.96 -43.29 -13.61
C GLY A 59 -17.15 -43.64 -14.50
N SER A 60 -17.94 -42.63 -14.82
CA SER A 60 -18.94 -42.61 -15.89
C SER A 60 -18.63 -41.46 -16.85
N THR A 61 -19.24 -41.43 -18.04
CA THR A 61 -19.09 -40.33 -19.00
C THR A 61 -19.54 -38.95 -18.48
N ASP A 62 -20.16 -38.88 -17.30
CA ASP A 62 -20.38 -37.62 -16.57
C ASP A 62 -19.08 -37.07 -15.93
N ASP A 63 -18.09 -37.92 -15.61
CA ASP A 63 -16.76 -37.47 -15.11
C ASP A 63 -15.98 -36.69 -16.17
N GLU A 64 -16.21 -36.98 -17.45
CA GLU A 64 -15.53 -36.31 -18.57
C GLU A 64 -16.07 -34.90 -18.81
N LEU A 65 -17.36 -34.66 -18.49
CA LEU A 65 -17.98 -33.33 -18.46
C LEU A 65 -17.71 -32.58 -17.13
N ALA A 66 -17.54 -33.30 -16.01
CA ALA A 66 -17.09 -32.73 -14.74
C ALA A 66 -15.69 -32.12 -14.82
N GLY A 67 -14.83 -32.65 -15.70
CA GLY A 67 -13.52 -32.05 -16.02
C GLY A 67 -13.61 -30.66 -16.66
N ILE A 68 -14.76 -30.32 -17.28
CA ILE A 68 -14.99 -29.03 -17.94
C ILE A 68 -15.65 -28.03 -16.97
N GLU A 69 -16.48 -28.49 -16.02
CA GLU A 69 -16.90 -27.69 -14.86
C GLU A 69 -15.76 -27.45 -13.86
N ALA A 70 -14.75 -28.33 -13.84
CA ALA A 70 -13.50 -28.14 -13.11
C ALA A 70 -12.53 -27.17 -13.81
N VAL A 71 -12.81 -26.75 -15.06
CA VAL A 71 -12.41 -25.42 -15.53
C VAL A 71 -13.38 -24.40 -14.91
N SER A 72 -13.52 -24.49 -13.59
CA SER A 72 -13.94 -23.38 -12.78
C SER A 72 -12.90 -22.33 -13.11
N TRP A 73 -13.37 -21.31 -13.82
CA TRP A 73 -12.83 -19.96 -13.78
C TRP A 73 -11.94 -19.79 -12.55
N PRO A 74 -10.66 -19.36 -12.71
CA PRO A 74 -9.65 -19.45 -11.65
C PRO A 74 -10.30 -19.03 -10.34
N PRO A 75 -10.18 -19.81 -9.26
CA PRO A 75 -10.97 -19.59 -8.05
C PRO A 75 -10.80 -18.13 -7.70
N PHE A 76 -11.89 -17.36 -7.77
CA PHE A 76 -11.88 -15.99 -7.31
C PHE A 76 -11.48 -16.11 -5.84
N SER A 77 -10.22 -15.79 -5.55
CA SER A 77 -9.78 -15.64 -4.18
C SER A 77 -10.57 -14.45 -3.67
N ASP A 78 -11.66 -14.73 -2.95
CA ASP A 78 -12.48 -13.70 -2.35
C ASP A 78 -11.56 -12.82 -1.50
N GLY A 79 -11.38 -11.57 -1.93
CA GLY A 79 -10.64 -10.58 -1.17
C GLY A 79 -11.28 -10.35 0.21
N PRO A 80 -10.57 -9.68 1.13
CA PRO A 80 -11.05 -9.46 2.48
C PRO A 80 -12.39 -8.70 2.49
N SER A 81 -13.30 -9.15 3.33
CA SER A 81 -14.62 -8.52 3.51
C SER A 81 -14.62 -7.44 4.59
N GLU A 82 -13.65 -7.45 5.50
CA GLU A 82 -13.50 -6.50 6.60
C GLU A 82 -12.34 -5.54 6.34
N PRO A 83 -12.43 -4.27 6.80
CA PRO A 83 -11.34 -3.34 6.67
C PRO A 83 -10.13 -3.78 7.50
N PRO A 84 -8.88 -3.47 7.06
CA PRO A 84 -7.69 -3.76 7.85
C PRO A 84 -7.71 -3.09 9.22
N SER A 85 -7.26 -3.78 10.26
CA SER A 85 -7.18 -3.21 11.61
C SER A 85 -5.99 -2.27 11.79
N ASP A 86 -4.92 -2.44 11.01
CA ASP A 86 -3.78 -1.51 11.03
C ASP A 86 -4.17 -0.18 10.35
N PRO A 87 -3.93 0.97 11.00
CA PRO A 87 -4.37 2.26 10.48
C PRO A 87 -3.71 2.65 9.15
N VAL A 88 -2.47 2.21 8.90
CA VAL A 88 -1.80 2.45 7.61
C VAL A 88 -2.49 1.66 6.51
N LEU A 89 -2.76 0.37 6.78
CA LEU A 89 -3.46 -0.48 5.81
C LEU A 89 -4.89 0.03 5.56
N ALA A 90 -5.60 0.49 6.58
CA ALA A 90 -6.91 1.11 6.43
C ALA A 90 -6.87 2.38 5.56
N ARG A 91 -5.79 3.16 5.59
CA ARG A 91 -5.59 4.28 4.65
C ARG A 91 -5.22 3.84 3.25
N PHE A 92 -4.46 2.76 3.09
CA PHE A 92 -4.14 2.20 1.78
C PHE A 92 -5.34 1.54 1.09
N PHE A 93 -6.25 0.98 1.87
CA PHE A 93 -7.42 0.23 1.41
C PHE A 93 -8.70 0.81 2.02
N PRO A 94 -9.09 2.05 1.64
CA PRO A 94 -10.23 2.74 2.25
C PRO A 94 -11.58 2.17 1.80
N ASP A 95 -12.59 2.36 2.62
CA ASP A 95 -13.98 2.02 2.32
C ASP A 95 -14.57 2.94 1.25
N ALA A 96 -15.16 2.37 0.19
CA ALA A 96 -15.75 3.14 -0.90
C ALA A 96 -17.00 3.94 -0.51
N TYR A 97 -17.81 3.42 0.42
CA TYR A 97 -19.09 4.02 0.82
C TYR A 97 -19.11 4.47 2.29
N GLY A 98 -17.97 4.43 2.97
CA GLY A 98 -17.82 4.88 4.36
C GLY A 98 -17.46 6.37 4.47
N PRO A 99 -17.44 6.93 5.69
CA PRO A 99 -17.05 8.31 5.92
C PRO A 99 -15.53 8.56 5.70
N GLY A 100 -14.77 7.53 5.33
CA GLY A 100 -13.33 7.58 5.08
C GLY A 100 -12.48 7.38 6.35
N PRO A 101 -11.17 7.12 6.21
CA PRO A 101 -10.29 6.81 7.35
C PRO A 101 -9.98 8.01 8.26
N ALA A 102 -10.31 9.24 7.84
CA ALA A 102 -10.13 10.47 8.63
C ALA A 102 -11.41 10.92 9.36
N ALA A 103 -12.50 10.15 9.26
CA ALA A 103 -13.74 10.46 9.93
C ALA A 103 -13.56 10.36 11.46
N ARG A 104 -14.17 11.30 12.20
CA ARG A 104 -14.24 11.19 13.66
C ARG A 104 -14.94 9.88 14.06
N PRO A 105 -14.49 9.23 15.15
CA PRO A 105 -15.16 8.04 15.69
C PRO A 105 -16.65 8.30 15.86
N ASP A 106 -17.45 7.34 15.38
CA ASP A 106 -18.90 7.46 15.21
C ASP A 106 -19.61 7.70 16.55
N GLU A 107 -20.32 8.83 16.67
CA GLU A 107 -21.38 8.99 17.67
C GLU A 107 -22.55 8.11 17.19
N GLY A 108 -22.60 6.87 17.70
CA GLY A 108 -23.44 5.80 17.16
C GLY A 108 -24.90 6.20 16.85
N ALA A 109 -25.39 5.83 15.67
CA ALA A 109 -26.77 6.06 15.26
C ALA A 109 -27.76 5.39 16.22
N GLU A 110 -28.92 6.02 16.41
CA GLU A 110 -29.99 5.44 17.22
C GLU A 110 -30.44 4.08 16.64
N PRO A 111 -30.60 3.04 17.49
CA PRO A 111 -31.06 1.73 17.04
C PRO A 111 -32.43 1.81 16.34
N GLY A 112 -32.53 1.22 15.15
CA GLY A 112 -33.74 1.22 14.32
C GLY A 112 -33.95 2.48 13.49
N SER A 113 -32.99 3.42 13.49
CA SER A 113 -33.06 4.60 12.64
C SER A 113 -32.79 4.28 11.16
N ASP A 114 -33.30 5.14 10.26
CA ASP A 114 -32.97 5.08 8.83
C ASP A 114 -31.45 5.24 8.58
N GLU A 115 -30.78 5.97 9.47
CA GLU A 115 -29.33 6.16 9.44
C GLU A 115 -28.58 4.86 9.74
N GLU A 116 -28.97 4.09 10.75
CA GLU A 116 -28.39 2.77 11.02
C GLU A 116 -28.59 1.84 9.82
N ALA A 117 -29.81 1.82 9.25
CA ALA A 117 -30.13 1.01 8.08
C ALA A 117 -29.28 1.39 6.87
N ARG A 118 -29.05 2.69 6.64
CA ARG A 118 -28.14 3.19 5.60
C ARG A 118 -26.70 2.75 5.86
N ARG A 119 -26.18 2.95 7.07
CA ARG A 119 -24.81 2.55 7.45
C ARG A 119 -24.58 1.06 7.27
N LYS A 120 -25.57 0.21 7.60
CA LYS A 120 -25.49 -1.24 7.36
C LYS A 120 -25.36 -1.57 5.88
N ARG A 121 -26.11 -0.90 5.00
CA ARG A 121 -26.01 -1.06 3.55
C ARG A 121 -24.64 -0.58 3.03
N ASP A 122 -24.17 0.58 3.50
CA ASP A 122 -22.88 1.14 3.10
C ASP A 122 -21.73 0.22 3.51
N ARG A 123 -21.75 -0.35 4.72
CA ARG A 123 -20.77 -1.37 5.16
C ARG A 123 -20.79 -2.62 4.27
N ALA A 124 -21.97 -3.12 3.91
CA ALA A 124 -22.10 -4.28 3.03
C ALA A 124 -21.57 -3.99 1.61
N ALA A 125 -21.87 -2.81 1.07
CA ALA A 125 -21.37 -2.37 -0.23
C ALA A 125 -19.84 -2.17 -0.21
N SER A 126 -19.28 -1.59 0.86
CA SER A 126 -17.82 -1.48 1.02
C SER A 126 -17.14 -2.85 1.12
N ALA A 127 -17.76 -3.84 1.78
CA ALA A 127 -17.24 -5.20 1.84
C ALA A 127 -17.19 -5.88 0.47
N GLU A 128 -18.24 -5.72 -0.34
CA GLU A 128 -18.26 -6.22 -1.71
C GLU A 128 -17.23 -5.52 -2.59
N PHE A 129 -17.10 -4.20 -2.47
CA PHE A 129 -16.08 -3.43 -3.19
C PHE A 129 -14.65 -3.91 -2.84
N ARG A 130 -14.32 -4.08 -1.55
CA ARG A 130 -13.01 -4.59 -1.12
C ARG A 130 -12.71 -5.97 -1.68
N ARG A 131 -13.68 -6.88 -1.60
CA ARG A 131 -13.56 -8.25 -2.12
C ARG A 131 -13.10 -8.30 -3.57
N TYR A 132 -13.51 -7.33 -4.39
CA TYR A 132 -13.15 -7.26 -5.81
C TYR A 132 -11.96 -6.34 -6.15
N THR A 133 -11.55 -5.43 -5.27
CA THR A 133 -10.57 -4.37 -5.63
C THR A 133 -9.31 -4.39 -4.79
N GLU A 134 -9.37 -4.88 -3.55
CA GLU A 134 -8.27 -4.74 -2.61
C GLU A 134 -7.03 -5.53 -3.06
N ASN A 135 -7.23 -6.71 -3.63
CA ASN A 135 -6.13 -7.55 -4.12
C ASN A 135 -5.36 -6.89 -5.26
N ASP A 136 -6.05 -6.27 -6.22
CA ASP A 136 -5.42 -5.56 -7.34
C ASP A 136 -4.67 -4.32 -6.85
N LEU A 137 -5.28 -3.55 -5.93
CA LEU A 137 -4.64 -2.40 -5.32
C LEU A 137 -3.39 -2.81 -4.53
N ARG A 138 -3.48 -3.91 -3.78
CA ARG A 138 -2.37 -4.48 -3.02
C ARG A 138 -1.24 -4.93 -3.94
N ALA A 139 -1.57 -5.63 -5.02
CA ALA A 139 -0.60 -6.07 -6.02
C ALA A 139 0.16 -4.89 -6.63
N ARG A 140 -0.57 -3.83 -7.02
CA ARG A 140 0.04 -2.62 -7.57
C ARG A 140 0.98 -1.92 -6.58
N LYS A 141 0.55 -1.70 -5.34
CA LYS A 141 1.41 -1.09 -4.29
C LYS A 141 2.68 -1.90 -4.04
N ARG A 142 2.57 -3.24 -4.09
CA ARG A 142 3.73 -4.14 -3.97
C ARG A 142 4.66 -4.04 -5.16
N GLU A 143 4.12 -3.95 -6.37
CA GLU A 143 4.92 -3.77 -7.58
C GLU A 143 5.73 -2.46 -7.51
N ASP A 144 5.08 -1.37 -7.11
CA ASP A 144 5.72 -0.06 -6.92
C ASP A 144 6.86 -0.14 -5.88
N GLY A 145 6.60 -0.73 -4.71
CA GLY A 145 7.62 -0.93 -3.67
C GLY A 145 8.78 -1.84 -4.10
N LEU A 146 8.50 -2.91 -4.85
CA LEU A 146 9.53 -3.79 -5.40
C LEU A 146 10.38 -3.10 -6.46
N ALA A 147 9.80 -2.20 -7.27
CA ALA A 147 10.54 -1.40 -8.24
C ALA A 147 11.57 -0.50 -7.55
N VAL A 148 11.21 0.14 -6.43
CA VAL A 148 12.16 0.92 -5.62
C VAL A 148 13.30 0.05 -5.10
N VAL A 149 13.00 -1.09 -4.46
CA VAL A 149 14.03 -1.99 -3.93
C VAL A 149 14.97 -2.48 -5.03
N ARG A 150 14.44 -2.92 -6.18
CA ARG A 150 15.25 -3.39 -7.31
C ARG A 150 16.15 -2.29 -7.88
N ALA A 151 15.62 -1.07 -8.00
CA ALA A 151 16.38 0.08 -8.48
C ALA A 151 17.54 0.40 -7.53
N LEU A 152 17.30 0.42 -6.22
CA LEU A 152 18.34 0.65 -5.21
C LEU A 152 19.37 -0.48 -5.15
N ASP A 153 18.94 -1.74 -5.21
CA ASP A 153 19.83 -2.92 -5.19
C ASP A 153 20.73 -3.02 -6.43
N SER A 154 20.36 -2.34 -7.53
CA SER A 154 21.18 -2.26 -8.74
C SER A 154 22.34 -1.28 -8.63
N LEU A 155 22.32 -0.39 -7.62
CA LEU A 155 23.36 0.61 -7.42
C LEU A 155 24.59 -0.02 -6.77
N THR A 156 25.77 0.45 -7.17
CA THR A 156 27.03 0.14 -6.48
C THR A 156 27.63 1.46 -5.99
N PRO A 157 27.34 1.88 -4.75
CA PRO A 157 27.80 3.17 -4.23
C PRO A 157 29.32 3.23 -4.13
N GLY A 158 29.92 4.31 -4.66
CA GLY A 158 31.31 4.65 -4.41
C GLY A 158 31.46 5.61 -3.23
N GLU A 159 32.66 6.14 -3.02
CA GLU A 159 32.94 7.13 -1.94
C GLU A 159 32.06 8.40 -2.00
N ARG A 160 31.45 8.68 -3.16
CA ARG A 160 30.55 9.83 -3.38
C ARG A 160 29.09 9.43 -3.58
N GLY A 161 28.70 8.21 -3.22
CA GLY A 161 27.36 7.67 -3.46
C GLY A 161 27.20 7.04 -4.85
N ALA A 162 25.95 6.97 -5.32
CA ALA A 162 25.57 6.47 -6.64
C ALA A 162 24.54 7.39 -7.30
N VAL A 163 24.53 7.42 -8.63
CA VAL A 163 23.47 8.09 -9.40
C VAL A 163 22.45 7.04 -9.82
N LEU A 164 21.22 7.21 -9.36
CA LEU A 164 20.07 6.46 -9.82
C LEU A 164 19.46 7.17 -11.04
N THR A 165 19.18 6.43 -12.10
CA THR A 165 18.46 6.94 -13.28
C THR A 165 17.22 6.11 -13.51
N LEU A 166 16.08 6.78 -13.64
CA LEU A 166 14.75 6.20 -13.81
C LEU A 166 14.22 6.53 -15.21
N ARG A 167 13.63 5.52 -15.86
CA ARG A 167 12.83 5.69 -17.07
C ARG A 167 11.46 6.29 -16.73
N PRO A 168 10.73 6.86 -17.71
CA PRO A 168 9.42 7.47 -17.46
C PRO A 168 8.41 6.57 -16.74
N GLU A 169 8.41 5.26 -17.05
CA GLU A 169 7.55 4.28 -16.40
C GLU A 169 7.97 4.01 -14.95
N GLU A 170 9.28 3.98 -14.68
CA GLU A 170 9.84 3.77 -13.35
C GLU A 170 9.60 4.99 -12.45
N CYS A 171 9.60 6.21 -13.01
CA CYS A 171 9.23 7.41 -12.28
C CYS A 171 7.81 7.30 -11.69
N LYS A 172 6.86 6.72 -12.43
CA LYS A 172 5.48 6.52 -11.94
C LYS A 172 5.41 5.51 -10.79
N GLN A 173 6.17 4.42 -10.89
CA GLN A 173 6.25 3.42 -9.82
C GLN A 173 6.91 4.01 -8.56
N TRP A 174 7.98 4.79 -8.74
CA TRP A 174 8.64 5.52 -7.67
C TRP A 174 7.71 6.54 -7.01
N LEU A 175 6.93 7.30 -7.79
CA LEU A 175 5.93 8.22 -7.23
C LEU A 175 4.88 7.48 -6.40
N GLY A 176 4.38 6.33 -6.88
CA GLY A 176 3.46 5.48 -6.11
C GLY A 176 4.05 5.03 -4.79
N ALA A 177 5.28 4.51 -4.82
CA ALA A 177 5.98 4.04 -3.63
C ALA A 177 6.33 5.18 -2.65
N LEU A 178 6.83 6.32 -3.13
CA LEU A 178 7.13 7.49 -2.27
C LEU A 178 5.87 8.02 -1.60
N ASN A 179 4.75 8.09 -2.33
CA ASN A 179 3.47 8.48 -1.76
C ASN A 179 3.01 7.49 -0.67
N ASP A 180 3.15 6.19 -0.91
CA ASP A 180 2.75 5.17 0.06
C ASP A 180 3.63 5.17 1.31
N LEU A 181 4.95 5.35 1.15
CA LEU A 181 5.87 5.55 2.27
C LEU A 181 5.50 6.78 3.09
N ARG A 182 5.23 7.90 2.42
CA ARG A 182 4.84 9.15 3.08
C ARG A 182 3.51 8.98 3.82
N LEU A 183 2.53 8.32 3.22
CA LEU A 183 1.23 8.06 3.84
C LEU A 183 1.34 7.12 5.04
N ALA A 184 2.17 6.07 4.95
CA ALA A 184 2.45 5.18 6.07
C ALA A 184 3.06 5.91 7.26
N ILE A 185 4.10 6.70 7.00
CA ILE A 185 4.79 7.49 8.03
C ILE A 185 3.84 8.55 8.62
N GLY A 186 3.14 9.31 7.77
CA GLY A 186 2.20 10.34 8.20
C GLY A 186 1.08 9.78 9.07
N THR A 187 0.61 8.57 8.78
CA THR A 187 -0.41 7.88 9.60
C THR A 187 0.14 7.51 10.98
N ARG A 188 1.37 7.00 11.07
CA ARG A 188 2.02 6.65 12.35
C ARG A 188 2.36 7.87 13.20
N LEU A 189 2.63 8.99 12.54
CA LEU A 189 2.86 10.29 13.17
C LEU A 189 1.55 11.01 13.54
N GLU A 190 0.39 10.49 13.11
CA GLU A 190 -0.91 11.12 13.26
C GLU A 190 -0.96 12.55 12.69
N VAL A 191 -0.29 12.79 11.55
CA VAL A 191 -0.22 14.13 10.93
C VAL A 191 -1.60 14.59 10.47
N THR A 192 -1.96 15.80 10.89
CA THR A 192 -3.17 16.54 10.53
C THR A 192 -2.84 17.81 9.73
N GLU A 193 -3.88 18.46 9.19
CA GLU A 193 -3.72 19.66 8.35
C GLU A 193 -3.16 20.87 9.10
N ASP A 194 -3.29 20.92 10.44
CA ASP A 194 -2.92 22.05 11.29
C ASP A 194 -1.63 21.82 12.12
N ASP A 195 -0.82 20.81 11.79
CA ASP A 195 0.36 20.41 12.58
C ASP A 195 1.63 21.24 12.30
N ASP A 196 1.55 22.56 12.49
CA ASP A 196 2.73 23.45 12.43
C ASP A 196 3.80 23.08 13.47
N GLU A 197 3.39 22.49 14.60
CA GLU A 197 4.30 22.02 15.66
C GLU A 197 5.20 20.85 15.23
N LEU A 198 4.78 20.05 14.24
CA LEU A 198 5.54 18.90 13.75
C LEU A 198 6.91 19.31 13.19
N TYR A 199 6.99 20.50 12.60
CA TYR A 199 8.20 21.06 11.99
C TYR A 199 9.17 21.65 13.03
N SER A 200 8.71 21.88 14.26
CA SER A 200 9.48 22.56 15.32
C SER A 200 9.82 21.66 16.52
N LEU A 201 9.61 20.35 16.39
CA LEU A 201 9.95 19.38 17.45
C LEU A 201 11.41 19.51 17.90
N PRO A 202 11.70 19.46 19.22
CA PRO A 202 13.06 19.42 19.74
C PRO A 202 13.84 18.22 19.20
N ASP A 203 15.16 18.35 19.09
CA ASP A 203 16.03 17.24 18.64
C ASP A 203 16.01 16.02 19.58
N SER A 204 15.54 16.19 20.82
CA SER A 204 15.35 15.11 21.78
C SER A 204 14.02 14.36 21.65
N ASP A 205 13.09 14.81 20.79
CA ASP A 205 11.82 14.10 20.57
C ASP A 205 12.06 12.78 19.82
N ALA A 206 11.51 11.68 20.34
CA ALA A 206 11.66 10.35 19.75
C ALA A 206 11.08 10.24 18.34
N ARG A 207 10.12 11.09 17.96
CA ARG A 207 9.50 11.15 16.63
C ARG A 207 10.34 11.88 15.60
N LYS A 208 11.35 12.65 16.04
CA LYS A 208 12.17 13.51 15.16
C LYS A 208 12.75 12.78 13.94
N PRO A 209 13.33 11.55 14.05
CA PRO A 209 13.84 10.84 12.89
C PRO A 209 12.76 10.50 11.87
N LEU A 210 11.57 10.13 12.35
CA LEU A 210 10.45 9.75 11.50
C LEU A 210 9.85 10.99 10.79
N VAL A 211 9.81 12.13 11.47
CA VAL A 211 9.45 13.43 10.87
C VAL A 211 10.46 13.83 9.80
N MET A 212 11.77 13.70 10.08
CA MET A 212 12.79 14.00 9.07
C MET A 212 12.65 13.14 7.82
N ALA A 213 12.38 11.84 7.99
CA ALA A 213 12.11 10.94 6.86
C ALA A 213 10.85 11.38 6.09
N TYR A 214 9.76 11.72 6.79
CA TYR A 214 8.53 12.22 6.18
C TYR A 214 8.75 13.46 5.30
N LEU A 215 9.49 14.45 5.80
CA LEU A 215 9.80 15.67 5.06
C LEU A 215 10.73 15.42 3.89
N TRP A 216 11.75 14.59 4.09
CA TRP A 216 12.69 14.22 3.05
C TRP A 216 11.99 13.49 1.89
N LEU A 217 11.14 12.50 2.18
CA LEU A 217 10.32 11.81 1.17
C LEU A 217 9.39 12.79 0.44
N GLY A 218 8.86 13.79 1.15
CA GLY A 218 8.09 14.88 0.55
C GLY A 218 8.88 15.65 -0.51
N GLY A 219 10.10 16.07 -0.19
CA GLY A 219 10.98 16.75 -1.13
C GLY A 219 11.42 15.87 -2.31
N LEU A 220 11.65 14.58 -2.09
CA LEU A 220 11.91 13.63 -3.18
C LEU A 220 10.71 13.49 -4.12
N GLN A 221 9.50 13.39 -3.57
CA GLN A 221 8.28 13.30 -4.36
C GLN A 221 8.03 14.60 -5.15
N GLU A 222 8.20 15.75 -4.52
CA GLU A 222 8.06 17.07 -5.16
C GLU A 222 9.00 17.19 -6.35
N THR A 223 10.31 16.99 -6.14
CA THR A 223 11.29 17.09 -7.22
C THR A 223 11.08 16.05 -8.31
N LEU A 224 10.66 14.82 -7.99
CA LEU A 224 10.32 13.82 -9.00
C LEU A 224 9.12 14.26 -9.85
N VAL A 225 8.07 14.83 -9.25
CA VAL A 225 6.93 15.38 -10.00
C VAL A 225 7.38 16.51 -10.91
N GLU A 226 8.21 17.43 -10.42
CA GLU A 226 8.73 18.55 -11.20
C GLU A 226 9.48 18.08 -12.45
N THR A 227 10.28 17.01 -12.36
CA THR A 227 10.98 16.46 -13.54
C THR A 227 10.05 15.90 -14.61
N MET A 228 8.81 15.52 -14.23
CA MET A 228 7.82 14.93 -15.12
C MET A 228 6.84 15.96 -15.72
N THR A 229 6.79 17.17 -15.15
CA THR A 229 5.95 18.27 -15.63
C THR A 229 6.79 19.22 -16.50
N PRO A 230 6.50 19.34 -17.81
CA PRO A 230 7.28 20.17 -18.73
C PRO A 230 7.11 21.68 -18.53
#